data_AF-A0A2R6S5F1-F1
#
_entry.id   AF-A0A2R6S5F1-F1
#
_cell.length_a   1.000
_cell.length_b   1.000
_cell.length_c   1.000
_cell.angle_alpha   90.00
_cell.angle_beta   90.00
_cell.angle_gamma   90.00
#
_symmetry.space_group_name_H-M   'P 1'
#
loop_
_entity.id
_entity.type
_entity.pdbx_description
1 polymer ?
#
loop_
_entity_poly.entity_id
_entity_poly.type
_entity_poly.pdbx_seq_one_letter_code
_entity_poly.pdbx_strand_id
1 'polypeptide(L)'
;MISGEPRACMVFEKDVEGTYTHLVERVRISKAEEAEAGETEQIQLVPENPSQNITFNAPDGPPPEHLTVEGPGFEDVNIEDVRKALQMRWDVFQAFKPEMQDALKSQSLDKVNKVLGSMKVEDAEEVVRLLDMAGILNFSEHGVRDETGQDGGEEDEEDEEAYEDPE
;
A
#
# COMPACT_ATOMS: atom_id res chain seq x y z
N MET A 1 6.18 64.93 2.55
CA MET A 1 5.40 64.21 1.51
C MET A 1 6.23 64.23 0.25
N ILE A 2 6.42 63.08 -0.39
CA ILE A 2 7.40 62.85 -1.46
C ILE A 2 7.14 63.82 -2.61
N SER A 3 8.00 64.83 -2.76
CA SER A 3 8.06 65.69 -3.95
C SER A 3 8.94 64.99 -4.99
N GLY A 4 8.49 63.86 -5.50
CA GLY A 4 9.15 63.11 -6.58
C GLY A 4 8.53 63.48 -7.93
N GLU A 5 9.35 63.56 -8.98
CA GLU A 5 8.88 63.85 -10.33
C GLU A 5 7.73 62.90 -10.73
N PRO A 6 6.61 63.40 -11.31
CA PRO A 6 5.45 62.57 -11.65
C PRO A 6 5.79 61.44 -12.64
N ARG A 7 6.84 61.60 -13.46
CA ARG A 7 7.38 60.53 -14.31
C ARG A 7 8.01 59.39 -13.51
N ALA A 8 8.68 59.69 -12.40
CA ALA A 8 9.33 58.68 -11.57
C ALA A 8 8.30 57.80 -10.85
N CYS A 9 7.20 58.38 -10.37
CA CYS A 9 6.07 57.61 -9.81
C CYS A 9 5.45 56.65 -10.83
N MET A 10 5.19 57.11 -12.07
CA MET A 10 4.60 56.27 -13.11
C MET A 10 5.51 55.09 -13.52
N VAL A 11 6.83 55.31 -13.60
CA VAL A 11 7.79 54.24 -13.91
C VAL A 11 7.84 53.24 -12.76
N PHE A 12 7.88 53.71 -11.52
CA PHE A 12 7.87 52.85 -10.34
C PHE A 12 6.61 51.99 -10.25
N GLU A 13 5.42 52.58 -10.44
CA GLU A 13 4.15 51.84 -10.44
C GLU A 13 4.13 50.75 -11.51
N LYS A 14 4.63 51.07 -12.72
CA LYS A 14 4.72 50.10 -13.81
C LYS A 14 5.70 48.95 -13.51
N ASP A 15 6.83 49.23 -12.88
CA ASP A 15 7.80 48.20 -12.48
C ASP A 15 7.22 47.31 -11.35
N VAL A 16 6.50 47.89 -10.40
CA VAL A 16 5.82 47.15 -9.33
C VAL A 16 4.72 46.25 -9.92
N GLU A 17 3.92 46.77 -10.84
CA GLU A 17 2.87 46.00 -11.50
C GLU A 17 3.46 44.87 -12.36
N GLY A 18 4.53 45.14 -13.10
CA GLY A 18 5.25 44.15 -13.89
C GLY A 18 5.86 43.03 -13.04
N THR A 19 6.51 43.39 -11.92
CA THR A 19 7.08 42.40 -11.00
C THR A 19 6.00 41.60 -10.27
N TYR A 20 4.92 42.24 -9.84
CA TYR A 20 3.77 41.55 -9.25
C TYR A 20 3.16 40.55 -10.22
N THR A 21 2.89 40.96 -11.46
CA THR A 21 2.31 40.10 -12.49
C THR A 21 3.21 38.91 -12.80
N HIS A 22 4.53 39.14 -12.90
CA HIS A 22 5.50 38.07 -13.09
C HIS A 22 5.53 37.09 -11.92
N LEU A 23 5.44 37.59 -10.68
CA LEU A 23 5.42 36.75 -9.49
C LEU A 23 4.14 35.89 -9.42
N VAL A 24 2.98 36.49 -9.74
CA VAL A 24 1.70 35.77 -9.83
C VAL A 24 1.79 34.66 -10.89
N GLU A 25 2.34 34.94 -12.06
CA GLU A 25 2.48 33.97 -13.14
C GLU A 25 3.40 32.81 -12.71
N ARG A 26 4.54 33.11 -12.08
CA ARG A 26 5.45 32.07 -11.55
C ARG A 26 4.78 31.21 -10.49
N VAL A 27 4.03 31.79 -9.56
CA VAL A 27 3.31 31.02 -8.54
C VAL A 27 2.21 30.17 -9.16
N ARG A 28 1.52 30.67 -10.19
CA ARG A 28 0.53 29.92 -10.95
C ARG A 28 1.16 28.70 -11.63
N ILE A 29 2.30 28.89 -12.29
CA ILE A 29 3.04 27.81 -12.97
C ILE A 29 3.52 26.79 -11.95
N SER A 30 4.19 27.20 -10.86
CA SER A 30 4.65 26.27 -9.83
C SER A 30 3.52 25.47 -9.19
N LYS A 31 2.34 26.07 -8.96
CA LYS A 31 1.16 25.33 -8.47
C LYS A 31 0.59 24.36 -9.49
N ALA A 32 0.65 24.69 -10.78
CA ALA A 32 0.22 23.79 -11.84
C ALA A 32 1.19 22.62 -11.99
N GLU A 33 2.50 22.89 -11.93
CA GLU A 33 3.56 21.88 -11.91
C GLU A 33 3.48 21.00 -10.66
N GLU A 34 3.23 21.53 -9.46
CA GLU A 34 3.00 20.70 -8.25
C GLU A 34 1.77 19.79 -8.40
N ALA A 35 0.71 20.28 -9.04
CA ALA A 35 -0.50 19.48 -9.28
C ALA A 35 -0.33 18.43 -10.39
N GLU A 36 0.56 18.67 -11.35
CA GLU A 36 0.78 17.81 -12.52
C GLU A 36 1.96 16.83 -12.32
N ALA A 37 2.96 17.22 -11.53
CA ALA A 37 4.14 16.42 -11.20
C ALA A 37 3.87 15.36 -10.13
N GLY A 38 2.76 15.46 -9.38
CA GLY A 38 2.36 14.42 -8.44
C GLY A 38 3.47 14.03 -7.45
N GLU A 39 4.38 14.97 -7.12
CA GLU A 39 5.45 14.79 -6.13
C GLU A 39 4.89 14.77 -4.68
N THR A 40 3.65 14.31 -4.53
CA THR A 40 3.17 13.80 -3.26
C THR A 40 3.93 12.52 -2.99
N GLU A 41 4.76 12.53 -1.94
CA GLU A 41 5.39 11.33 -1.39
C GLU A 41 4.35 10.19 -1.34
N GLN A 42 4.73 9.02 -1.85
CA GLN A 42 3.85 7.86 -1.96
C GLN A 42 4.45 6.67 -1.23
N ILE A 43 3.59 5.85 -0.63
CA ILE A 43 3.99 4.60 0.01
C ILE A 43 3.81 3.44 -0.98
N GLN A 44 4.84 2.61 -1.07
CA GLN A 44 4.94 1.50 -2.01
C GLN A 44 5.53 0.29 -1.29
N LEU A 45 4.86 -0.85 -1.41
CA LEU A 45 5.35 -2.13 -0.88
C LEU A 45 6.29 -2.77 -1.90
N VAL A 46 7.53 -3.04 -1.48
CA VAL A 46 8.56 -3.69 -2.30
C VAL A 46 9.18 -4.82 -1.47
N PRO A 47 9.43 -6.00 -2.05
CA PRO A 47 10.21 -7.04 -1.40
C PRO A 47 11.61 -6.54 -1.03
N GLU A 48 12.13 -6.90 0.14
CA GLU A 48 13.50 -6.55 0.53
C GLU A 48 14.52 -7.36 -0.27
N ASN A 49 14.17 -8.61 -0.58
CA ASN A 49 15.00 -9.55 -1.34
C ASN A 49 14.21 -10.13 -2.53
N PRO A 50 14.87 -10.50 -3.63
CA PRO A 50 14.21 -11.12 -4.80
C PRO A 50 13.54 -12.47 -4.49
N SER A 51 13.91 -13.12 -3.38
CA SER A 51 13.32 -14.37 -2.90
C SER A 51 12.04 -14.15 -2.07
N GLN A 52 11.81 -12.93 -1.59
CA GLN A 52 10.69 -12.61 -0.71
C GLN A 52 9.44 -12.31 -1.54
N ASN A 53 8.35 -12.99 -1.24
CA ASN A 53 7.05 -12.75 -1.85
C ASN A 53 6.12 -12.07 -0.83
N ILE A 54 5.45 -11.01 -1.27
CA ILE A 54 4.44 -10.30 -0.49
C ILE A 54 3.07 -10.85 -0.90
N THR A 55 2.35 -11.44 0.05
CA THR A 55 1.02 -12.00 -0.17
C THR A 55 0.00 -11.34 0.74
N PHE A 56 -1.26 -11.36 0.29
CA PHE A 56 -2.38 -10.75 1.01
C PHE A 56 -3.45 -11.80 1.28
N ASN A 57 -3.77 -11.99 2.56
CA ASN A 57 -4.80 -12.92 3.02
C ASN A 57 -6.05 -12.13 3.42
N ALA A 58 -6.84 -11.75 2.41
CA ALA A 58 -8.10 -11.05 2.62
C ALA A 58 -9.16 -12.04 3.16
N PRO A 59 -9.88 -11.70 4.26
CA PRO A 59 -10.96 -12.55 4.74
C PRO A 59 -12.19 -12.44 3.83
N ASP A 60 -12.76 -13.58 3.43
CA ASP A 60 -13.96 -13.63 2.59
C ASP A 60 -15.28 -13.46 3.37
N GLY A 61 -15.24 -13.67 4.68
CA GLY A 61 -16.43 -13.60 5.53
C GLY A 61 -16.13 -13.51 7.02
N PRO A 62 -17.18 -13.32 7.84
CA PRO A 62 -17.05 -13.37 9.29
C PRO A 62 -16.54 -14.75 9.74
N PRO A 63 -15.87 -14.83 10.91
CA PRO A 63 -15.34 -16.09 11.42
C PRO A 63 -16.46 -17.14 11.55
N PRO A 64 -16.28 -18.38 11.05
CA PRO A 64 -17.25 -19.45 11.20
C PRO A 64 -17.57 -19.74 12.67
N GLU A 65 -18.82 -20.10 12.99
CA GLU A 65 -19.23 -20.45 14.36
C GLU A 65 -18.59 -21.75 14.88
N HIS A 66 -18.15 -22.63 13.97
CA HIS A 66 -17.48 -23.88 14.29
C HIS A 66 -16.08 -23.89 13.69
N LEU A 67 -15.07 -23.60 14.52
CA LEU A 67 -13.66 -23.78 14.18
C LEU A 67 -13.18 -25.12 14.74
N THR A 68 -12.86 -26.06 13.86
CA THR A 68 -12.10 -27.26 14.20
C THR A 68 -10.64 -27.02 13.83
N VAL A 69 -9.77 -26.91 14.82
CA VAL A 69 -8.34 -26.74 14.61
C VAL A 69 -7.72 -28.14 14.53
N GLU A 70 -7.50 -28.64 13.32
CA GLU A 70 -6.88 -29.95 13.09
C GLU A 70 -5.51 -29.76 12.42
N GLY A 71 -4.44 -30.24 13.08
CA GLY A 71 -3.07 -30.18 12.58
C GLY A 71 -2.03 -30.43 13.69
N PRO A 72 -0.85 -31.00 13.38
CA PRO A 72 0.20 -31.20 14.37
C PRO A 72 0.71 -29.84 14.88
N GLY A 73 0.64 -29.62 16.20
CA GLY A 73 1.10 -28.38 16.85
C GLY A 73 0.00 -27.45 17.40
N PHE A 74 -1.28 -27.81 17.25
CA PHE A 74 -2.42 -27.03 17.74
C PHE A 74 -2.99 -27.49 19.10
N GLU A 75 -2.31 -28.43 19.79
CA GLU A 75 -2.79 -29.02 21.05
C GLU A 75 -2.91 -28.01 22.21
N ASP A 76 -2.15 -26.90 22.15
CA ASP A 76 -2.17 -25.83 23.17
C ASP A 76 -2.88 -24.54 22.69
N VAL A 77 -3.48 -24.52 21.49
CA VAL A 77 -4.06 -23.31 20.91
C VAL A 77 -5.51 -23.15 21.32
N ASN A 78 -5.82 -22.04 22.00
CA ASN A 78 -7.17 -21.76 22.47
C ASN A 78 -8.07 -21.30 21.31
N ILE A 79 -9.15 -22.04 21.05
CA ILE A 79 -10.09 -21.78 19.94
C ILE A 79 -10.70 -20.37 20.05
N GLU A 80 -10.89 -19.86 21.27
CA GLU A 80 -11.40 -18.50 21.51
C GLU A 80 -10.43 -17.40 21.05
N ASP A 81 -9.12 -17.61 21.23
CA ASP A 81 -8.09 -16.66 20.80
C ASP A 81 -7.97 -16.64 19.27
N VAL A 82 -8.06 -17.81 18.63
CA VAL A 82 -8.09 -17.93 17.16
C VAL A 82 -9.31 -17.20 16.60
N ARG A 83 -10.50 -17.45 17.16
CA ARG A 83 -11.73 -16.75 16.77
C ARG A 83 -11.58 -15.24 16.92
N LYS A 84 -10.98 -14.76 18.00
CA LYS A 84 -10.75 -13.33 18.24
C LYS A 84 -9.80 -12.73 17.20
N ALA A 85 -8.74 -13.45 16.81
CA ALA A 85 -7.82 -13.02 15.76
C ALA A 85 -8.51 -12.93 14.39
N LEU A 86 -9.30 -13.95 14.02
CA LEU A 86 -10.11 -13.93 12.79
C LEU A 86 -11.13 -12.78 12.80
N GLN A 87 -11.78 -12.52 13.93
CA GLN A 87 -12.72 -11.40 14.06
C GLN A 87 -12.02 -10.05 13.87
N MET A 88 -10.87 -9.86 14.52
CA MET A 88 -10.07 -8.65 14.38
C MET A 88 -9.64 -8.41 12.92
N ARG A 89 -9.26 -9.49 12.21
CA ARG A 89 -8.94 -9.43 10.78
C ARG A 89 -10.14 -8.96 9.95
N TRP A 90 -11.31 -9.53 10.20
CA TRP A 90 -12.55 -9.15 9.52
C TRP A 90 -12.94 -7.69 9.79
N ASP A 91 -12.87 -7.24 11.04
CA ASP A 91 -13.25 -5.89 11.43
C ASP A 91 -12.34 -4.84 10.78
N VAL A 92 -11.03 -5.11 10.72
CA VAL A 92 -10.06 -4.24 10.03
C VAL A 92 -10.32 -4.22 8.53
N PHE A 93 -10.58 -5.39 7.90
CA PHE A 93 -10.89 -5.47 6.48
C PHE A 93 -12.14 -4.66 6.11
N GLN A 94 -13.20 -4.75 6.92
CA GLN A 94 -14.44 -4.01 6.73
C GLN A 94 -14.28 -2.49 6.93
N ALA A 95 -13.32 -2.06 7.74
CA ALA A 95 -13.03 -0.64 7.94
C ALA A 95 -12.39 0.04 6.72
N PHE A 96 -11.79 -0.73 5.80
CA PHE A 96 -11.16 -0.17 4.61
C PHE A 96 -12.17 0.28 3.55
N LYS A 97 -11.73 1.20 2.68
CA LYS A 97 -12.51 1.63 1.51
C LYS A 97 -12.71 0.47 0.52
N PRO A 98 -13.80 0.46 -0.26
CA PRO A 98 -14.06 -0.59 -1.25
C PRO A 98 -12.90 -0.82 -2.22
N GLU A 99 -12.22 0.24 -2.65
CA GLU A 99 -11.06 0.17 -3.55
C GLU A 99 -9.92 -0.67 -2.96
N MET A 100 -9.66 -0.52 -1.66
CA MET A 100 -8.62 -1.26 -0.94
C MET A 100 -9.07 -2.71 -0.71
N GLN A 101 -10.34 -2.93 -0.37
CA GLN A 101 -10.90 -4.29 -0.21
C GLN A 101 -10.79 -5.09 -1.50
N ASP A 102 -11.12 -4.49 -2.65
CA ASP A 102 -11.02 -5.13 -3.95
C ASP A 102 -9.56 -5.39 -4.36
N ALA A 103 -8.65 -4.46 -4.02
CA ALA A 103 -7.22 -4.66 -4.23
C ALA A 103 -6.69 -5.83 -3.41
N LEU A 104 -7.05 -5.94 -2.13
CA LEU A 104 -6.66 -7.06 -1.25
C LEU A 104 -7.25 -8.39 -1.71
N LYS A 105 -8.53 -8.43 -2.10
CA LYS A 105 -9.18 -9.64 -2.66
C LYS A 105 -8.55 -10.11 -3.96
N SER A 106 -8.00 -9.19 -4.74
CA SER A 106 -7.32 -9.54 -5.98
C SER A 106 -5.92 -10.15 -5.76
N GLN A 107 -5.42 -10.15 -4.52
CA GLN A 107 -4.10 -10.64 -4.11
C GLN A 107 -2.92 -10.10 -4.95
N SER A 108 -3.13 -8.98 -5.64
CA SER A 108 -2.15 -8.39 -6.55
C SER A 108 -1.45 -7.22 -5.88
N LEU A 109 -0.13 -7.37 -5.69
CA LEU A 109 0.74 -6.33 -5.14
C LEU A 109 0.61 -5.02 -5.94
N ASP A 110 0.55 -5.08 -7.27
CA ASP A 110 0.40 -3.89 -8.12
C ASP A 110 -0.90 -3.12 -7.86
N LYS A 111 -2.01 -3.83 -7.66
CA LYS A 111 -3.30 -3.19 -7.37
C LYS A 111 -3.32 -2.55 -5.98
N VAL A 112 -2.76 -3.23 -4.98
CA VAL A 112 -2.60 -2.70 -3.62
C VAL A 112 -1.77 -1.43 -3.66
N ASN A 113 -0.62 -1.47 -4.35
CA ASN A 113 0.28 -0.33 -4.48
C ASN A 113 -0.32 0.85 -5.24
N LYS A 114 -1.15 0.59 -6.25
CA LYS A 114 -1.90 1.66 -6.93
C LYS A 114 -2.84 2.39 -5.98
N VAL A 115 -3.49 1.67 -5.06
CA VAL A 115 -4.38 2.27 -4.06
C VAL A 115 -3.54 3.02 -3.01
N LEU A 116 -2.44 2.46 -2.52
CA LEU A 116 -1.52 3.11 -1.58
C LEU A 116 -0.87 4.38 -2.17
N GLY A 117 -0.52 4.39 -3.45
CA GLY A 117 0.04 5.57 -4.11
C GLY A 117 -0.97 6.67 -4.41
N SER A 118 -2.27 6.37 -4.33
CA SER A 118 -3.34 7.36 -4.55
C SER A 118 -3.76 8.11 -3.27
N MET A 119 -3.31 7.65 -2.10
CA MET A 119 -3.63 8.25 -0.81
C MET A 119 -2.43 9.03 -0.23
N LYS A 120 -2.69 9.85 0.79
CA LYS A 120 -1.62 10.60 1.47
C LYS A 120 -0.71 9.63 2.23
N VAL A 121 0.57 9.99 2.38
CA VAL A 121 1.56 9.20 3.15
C VAL A 121 1.02 8.78 4.52
N GLU A 122 0.52 9.74 5.30
CA GLU A 122 -0.02 9.49 6.65
C GLU A 122 -1.15 8.44 6.65
N ASP A 123 -2.03 8.51 5.66
CA ASP A 123 -3.13 7.55 5.51
C ASP A 123 -2.61 6.17 5.06
N ALA A 124 -1.64 6.15 4.14
CA ALA A 124 -1.05 4.91 3.64
C ALA A 124 -0.26 4.16 4.72
N GLU A 125 0.52 4.87 5.52
CA GLU A 125 1.25 4.29 6.66
C GLU A 125 0.31 3.63 7.66
N GLU A 126 -0.81 4.30 7.98
CA GLU A 126 -1.82 3.74 8.89
C GLU A 126 -2.49 2.50 8.29
N VAL A 127 -2.80 2.51 6.98
CA VAL A 127 -3.35 1.33 6.30
C VAL A 127 -2.37 0.16 6.33
N VAL A 128 -1.09 0.39 6.02
CA VAL A 128 -0.06 -0.67 6.06
C VAL A 128 0.10 -1.23 7.47
N ARG A 129 0.11 -0.36 8.50
CA ARG A 129 0.17 -0.78 9.90
C ARG A 129 -1.03 -1.64 10.31
N LEU A 130 -2.24 -1.27 9.86
CA LEU A 130 -3.46 -2.05 10.10
C LEU A 130 -3.43 -3.41 9.39
N LEU A 131 -2.91 -3.47 8.16
CA LEU A 131 -2.78 -4.71 7.39
C LEU A 131 -1.81 -5.70 8.05
N ASP A 132 -0.69 -5.19 8.57
CA ASP A 132 0.29 -5.98 9.33
C ASP A 132 -0.30 -6.49 10.66
N MET A 133 -0.90 -5.59 11.45
CA MET A 133 -1.50 -5.94 12.74
C MET A 133 -2.67 -6.93 12.62
N ALA A 134 -3.45 -6.86 11.53
CA ALA A 134 -4.54 -7.80 11.25
C ALA A 134 -4.05 -9.16 10.70
N GLY A 135 -2.76 -9.28 10.39
CA GLY A 135 -2.19 -10.45 9.73
C GLY A 135 -2.75 -10.67 8.32
N ILE A 136 -3.12 -9.59 7.63
CA ILE A 136 -3.57 -9.62 6.23
C ILE A 136 -2.35 -9.55 5.30
N LEU A 137 -1.33 -8.77 5.68
CA LEU A 137 -0.05 -8.68 4.97
C LEU A 137 0.88 -9.79 5.45
N ASN A 138 1.43 -10.57 4.53
CA ASN A 138 2.41 -11.62 4.84
C ASN A 138 3.64 -11.52 3.95
N PHE A 139 4.80 -11.80 4.55
CA PHE A 139 6.11 -11.81 3.92
C PHE A 139 6.67 -13.22 3.99
N SER A 140 6.68 -13.93 2.86
CA SER A 140 7.16 -15.31 2.79
C SER A 140 8.46 -15.38 1.98
N GLU A 141 9.50 -15.98 2.55
CA GLU A 141 10.81 -16.20 1.90
C GLU A 141 10.85 -17.48 1.04
N HIS A 142 9.93 -18.41 1.32
CA HIS A 142 9.60 -19.58 0.49
C HIS A 142 8.08 -19.59 0.30
N GLY A 143 7.62 -19.95 -0.90
CA GLY A 143 6.23 -19.85 -1.36
C GLY A 143 5.23 -20.74 -0.62
N VAL A 144 5.10 -20.60 0.69
CA VAL A 144 4.03 -21.20 1.48
C VAL A 144 2.78 -20.36 1.23
N ARG A 145 2.07 -20.74 0.17
CA ARG A 145 0.70 -20.32 -0.11
C ARG A 145 -0.19 -21.03 0.91
N ASP A 146 -0.87 -20.25 1.75
CA ASP A 146 -1.92 -20.79 2.63
C ASP A 146 -3.14 -21.11 1.75
N GLU A 147 -3.32 -22.40 1.43
CA GLU A 147 -4.43 -22.91 0.62
C GLU A 147 -5.64 -23.34 1.46
N THR A 148 -5.79 -22.84 2.69
CA THR A 148 -6.97 -23.16 3.51
C THR A 148 -8.25 -22.49 2.98
N GLY A 149 -8.82 -23.11 1.94
CA GLY A 149 -10.07 -22.71 1.27
C GLY A 149 -10.26 -23.23 -0.15
N GLN A 150 -9.23 -23.79 -0.81
CA GLN A 150 -9.36 -24.41 -2.13
C GLN A 150 -9.13 -25.93 -2.02
N ASP A 151 -10.19 -26.67 -2.34
CA ASP A 151 -10.17 -28.13 -2.50
C ASP A 151 -9.10 -28.53 -3.52
N GLY A 152 -8.37 -29.61 -3.22
CA GLY A 152 -7.01 -29.83 -3.69
C GLY A 152 -6.80 -30.04 -5.18
N GLY A 153 -5.57 -29.77 -5.62
CA GLY A 153 -5.03 -30.22 -6.90
C GLY A 153 -3.90 -29.33 -7.43
N GLU A 154 -2.66 -29.67 -7.13
CA GLU A 154 -1.68 -30.24 -8.09
C GLU A 154 -0.28 -30.14 -7.49
N GLU A 155 0.36 -31.30 -7.35
CA GLU A 155 1.71 -31.51 -6.88
C GLU A 155 2.68 -31.09 -7.99
N ASP A 156 3.49 -30.05 -7.77
CA ASP A 156 4.62 -29.74 -8.65
C ASP A 156 5.76 -30.72 -8.37
N GLU A 157 6.03 -31.54 -9.38
CA GLU A 157 7.01 -32.61 -9.43
C GLU A 157 8.46 -32.13 -9.25
N GLU A 158 9.26 -33.02 -8.67
CA GLU A 158 10.67 -32.88 -8.29
C GLU A 158 11.59 -32.62 -9.49
N ASP A 159 12.34 -31.51 -9.47
CA ASP A 159 13.52 -31.33 -10.33
C ASP A 159 14.76 -31.94 -9.64
N GLU A 160 14.94 -33.25 -9.78
CA GLU A 160 16.25 -33.91 -9.69
C GLU A 160 16.91 -33.93 -11.09
N GLU A 161 17.79 -32.97 -11.39
CA GLU A 161 18.78 -33.14 -12.48
C GLU A 161 20.22 -32.97 -11.98
N ALA A 162 20.81 -34.14 -11.73
CA ALA A 162 22.14 -34.60 -12.17
C ALA A 162 23.36 -33.65 -12.07
N TYR A 163 24.18 -33.90 -11.04
CA TYR A 163 25.62 -33.62 -11.09
C TYR A 163 26.30 -34.61 -12.06
N GLU A 164 26.72 -34.15 -13.23
CA GLU A 164 27.78 -34.83 -14.01
C GLU A 164 29.12 -34.12 -13.77
N ASP A 165 30.05 -34.86 -13.15
CA ASP A 165 31.44 -34.48 -12.91
C ASP A 165 32.28 -34.78 -14.17
N PRO A 166 33.01 -33.81 -14.75
CA PRO A 166 33.97 -34.11 -15.80
C PRO A 166 35.40 -34.26 -15.23
N GLU A 167 36.00 -35.43 -15.49
CA GLU A 167 37.40 -35.82 -15.20
C GLU A 167 38.47 -34.84 -15.68
#